data_AF-A0A0R0H8F7-F1
#
_entry.id   AF-A0A0R0H8F7-F1
#
_cell.length_a   1.000
_cell.length_b   1.000
_cell.length_c   1.000
_cell.angle_alpha   90.00
_cell.angle_beta   90.00
_cell.angle_gamma   90.00
#
_symmetry.space_group_name_H-M   'P 1'
#
loop_
_entity.id
_entity.type
_entity.pdbx_description
1 polymer ?
#
loop_
_entity_poly.entity_id
_entity_poly.type
_entity_poly.pdbx_seq_one_letter_code
_entity_poly.pdbx_strand_id
1 'polypeptide(L)' 'MEKYLRENFSVQPKNPSEDALLRWRSAVSVVKNPRRRFRMVANLAQRADAEQKRKKLQARIHSNSNTSQ' A
#
# COMPACT_ATOMS: atom_id res chain seq x y z
N MET A 1 17.70 22.19 16.09
CA MET A 1 17.51 21.37 14.87
C MET A 1 16.04 21.02 14.62
N GLU A 2 15.27 20.59 15.63
CA GLU A 2 13.86 20.18 15.44
C GLU A 2 12.97 21.23 14.76
N LYS A 3 13.11 22.51 15.12
CA LYS A 3 12.36 23.62 14.49
C LYS A 3 12.57 23.68 12.97
N TYR A 4 13.83 23.60 12.52
CA TYR A 4 14.18 23.59 11.08
C TYR A 4 13.59 22.38 10.36
N LEU A 5 13.60 21.20 10.99
CA LEU A 5 13.02 19.99 10.42
C LEU A 5 11.49 20.11 10.29
N ARG A 6 10.79 20.62 11.30
CA ARG A 6 9.33 20.80 11.26
C ARG A 6 8.89 21.86 10.26
N GLU A 7 9.66 22.94 10.12
CA GLU A 7 9.33 24.05 9.21
C GLU A 7 9.64 23.72 7.74
N ASN A 8 10.71 22.98 7.46
CA ASN A 8 11.18 22.76 6.08
C ASN A 8 10.88 21.36 5.53
N PHE A 9 10.62 20.35 6.37
CA PHE A 9 10.47 18.95 5.94
C PHE A 9 9.07 18.39 6.21
N SER A 10 8.04 19.06 5.69
CA SER A 10 6.72 18.44 5.52
C SER A 10 6.74 17.53 4.29
N VAL A 11 7.18 16.28 4.50
CA VAL A 11 7.28 15.27 3.44
C VAL A 11 6.09 14.32 3.51
N GLN A 12 5.54 13.96 2.35
CA GLN A 12 4.48 12.96 2.30
C GLN A 12 4.96 11.62 2.89
N PRO A 13 4.11 10.90 3.64
CA PRO A 13 4.48 9.61 4.20
C PRO A 13 4.82 8.61 3.09
N LYS A 14 5.81 7.74 3.33
CA LYS A 14 6.27 6.73 2.36
C LYS A 14 5.16 5.76 1.93
N ASN A 15 4.19 5.51 2.81
CA ASN A 15 3.07 4.59 2.57
C ASN A 15 1.76 5.38 2.51
N PRO A 16 1.39 5.95 1.35
CA PRO A 16 0.11 6.62 1.19
C PRO A 16 -1.06 5.65 1.37
N SER A 17 -2.25 6.18 1.64
CA SER A 17 -3.48 5.39 1.72
C SER A 17 -3.78 4.69 0.38
N GLU A 18 -4.51 3.58 0.44
CA GLU A 18 -4.91 2.84 -0.77
C GLU A 18 -5.67 3.72 -1.76
N ASP A 19 -6.56 4.59 -1.26
CA ASP A 19 -7.30 5.56 -2.08
C ASP A 19 -6.36 6.52 -2.84
N ALA A 20 -5.35 7.08 -2.16
CA ALA A 20 -4.38 7.96 -2.81
C ALA A 20 -3.60 7.22 -3.92
N LEU A 21 -3.24 5.95 -3.71
CA LEU A 21 -2.58 5.12 -4.73
C LEU A 21 -3.51 4.83 -5.93
N LEU A 22 -4.79 4.56 -5.66
CA LEU A 22 -5.80 4.34 -6.71
C LEU A 22 -6.01 5.61 -7.54
N ARG A 23 -6.10 6.79 -6.90
CA ARG A 23 -6.21 8.08 -7.58
C ARG A 23 -5.04 8.35 -8.52
N TRP A 24 -3.80 8.16 -8.05
CA TRP A 24 -2.62 8.30 -8.90
C TRP A 24 -2.65 7.36 -10.11
N ARG A 25 -3.08 6.11 -9.91
CA ARG A 25 -3.21 5.13 -11.01
C ARG A 25 -4.26 5.52 -12.03
N SER A 26 -5.43 5.96 -11.59
CA SER A 26 -6.48 6.43 -12.47
C SER A 26 -5.98 7.61 -13.31
N ALA A 27 -5.29 8.57 -12.69
CA ALA A 27 -4.72 9.72 -13.40
C ALA A 27 -3.67 9.33 -14.46
N VAL A 28 -2.77 8.39 -14.15
CA VAL A 28 -1.73 7.93 -15.11
C VAL A 28 -2.21 6.82 -16.06
N SER A 29 -3.44 6.34 -15.91
CA SER A 29 -3.98 5.28 -16.77
C SER A 29 -4.30 5.79 -18.18
N VAL A 30 -4.69 7.07 -18.30
CA VAL A 30 -4.99 7.72 -19.58
C VAL A 30 -3.68 8.06 -20.28
N VAL A 31 -3.13 7.08 -20.98
CA VAL A 31 -1.96 7.26 -21.85
C VAL A 31 -2.45 7.15 -23.29
N LYS A 32 -2.14 8.16 -24.13
CA LYS A 32 -2.48 8.17 -25.57
C LYS A 32 -2.09 6.88 -26.30
N ASN A 33 -1.00 6.24 -25.84
CA ASN A 33 -0.50 4.98 -26.37
C ASN A 33 -0.50 3.89 -25.27
N PRO A 34 -1.54 3.03 -25.20
CA PRO A 34 -1.63 1.97 -24.20
C PRO A 34 -0.46 0.97 -24.21
N ARG A 35 0.19 0.76 -25.36
CA ARG A 35 1.34 -0.14 -25.50
C ARG A 35 2.57 0.36 -24.73
N ARG A 36 2.62 1.65 -24.37
CA ARG A 36 3.71 2.27 -23.60
C ARG A 36 3.43 2.38 -22.10
N ARG A 37 2.34 1.80 -21.60
CA ARG A 37 2.08 1.77 -20.15
C ARG A 37 3.23 1.03 -19.44
N PHE A 38 3.60 1.50 -18.25
CA PHE A 38 4.54 0.79 -17.38
C PHE A 38 3.97 -0.61 -17.06
N ARG A 39 4.44 -1.64 -17.75
CA ARG A 39 3.98 -3.02 -17.56
C ARG A 39 4.34 -3.57 -16.18
N MET A 40 5.48 -3.14 -15.65
CA MET A 40 6.05 -3.61 -14.39
C MET A 40 5.47 -2.87 -13.18
N VAL A 41 4.17 -2.63 -13.16
CA VAL A 41 3.51 -2.00 -12.02
C VAL A 41 2.77 -3.09 -11.24
N ALA A 42 3.14 -3.28 -9.97
CA ALA A 42 2.55 -4.29 -9.10
C ALA A 42 1.00 -4.23 -9.12
N ASN A 43 0.36 -5.39 -9.21
CA ASN A 43 -1.10 -5.50 -9.19
C ASN A 43 -1.61 -5.26 -7.76
N LEU A 44 -2.39 -4.17 -7.56
CA LEU A 44 -2.94 -3.83 -6.25
C LEU A 44 -3.97 -4.86 -5.77
N ALA A 45 -4.77 -5.44 -6.66
CA ALA A 45 -5.76 -6.46 -6.29
C ALA A 45 -5.06 -7.69 -5.67
N GLN A 46 -3.97 -8.15 -6.29
CA GLN A 46 -3.17 -9.25 -5.74
C GLN A 46 -2.55 -8.90 -4.38
N ARG A 47 -2.20 -7.63 -4.15
CA ARG A 47 -1.66 -7.16 -2.87
C ARG A 47 -2.73 -7.14 -1.78
N ALA A 48 -3.93 -6.67 -2.09
CA ALA A 48 -5.08 -6.68 -1.18
C ALA A 48 -5.44 -8.12 -0.79
N ASP A 49 -5.48 -9.04 -1.76
CA ASP A 49 -5.70 -10.47 -1.51
C ASP A 49 -4.62 -11.08 -0.61
N ALA A 50 -3.35 -10.76 -0.87
CA ALA A 50 -2.23 -11.22 -0.05
C ALA A 50 -2.31 -10.68 1.39
N GLU A 51 -2.69 -9.42 1.56
CA GLU A 51 -2.88 -8.82 2.88
C GLU A 51 -4.04 -9.47 3.64
N GLN A 52 -5.16 -9.74 2.96
CA GLN A 52 -6.28 -10.44 3.56
C GLN A 52 -5.90 -11.87 3.99
N LYS A 53 -5.16 -12.60 3.15
CA LYS A 53 -4.62 -13.93 3.49
C LYS A 53 -3.69 -13.85 4.70
N ARG A 54 -2.82 -12.84 4.77
CA ARG A 54 -1.92 -12.60 5.91
C ARG A 54 -2.69 -12.32 7.20
N LYS A 55 -3.72 -11.46 7.16
CA LYS A 55 -4.60 -11.19 8.33
C LYS A 55 -5.30 -12.46 8.81
N LYS A 56 -5.84 -13.28 7.89
CA LYS A 56 -6.45 -14.58 8.21
C LYS A 56 -5.48 -15.59 8.81
N LEU A 57 -4.21 -15.58 8.41
CA LEU A 57 -3.16 -16.42 9.00
C LEU A 57 -2.79 -15.92 10.40
N GLN A 58 -2.58 -14.61 10.56
CA GLN A 58 -2.29 -14.02 11.87
C GLN A 58 -3.41 -14.31 12.88
N ALA A 59 -4.69 -14.12 12.52
CA ALA A 59 -5.81 -14.41 13.41
C ALA A 59 -5.82 -15.86 13.91
N ARG A 60 -5.50 -16.82 13.04
CA ARG A 60 -5.39 -18.24 13.40
C ARG A 60 -4.20 -18.54 14.33
N ILE A 61 -3.08 -17.86 14.14
CA ILE A 61 -1.91 -18.02 15.03
C ILE A 61 -2.25 -17.50 16.44
N HIS A 62 -2.89 -16.33 16.54
CA HIS A 62 -3.28 -15.75 17.83
C HIS A 62 -4.35 -16.58 18.56
N SER A 63 -5.30 -17.19 17.85
CA SER A 63 -6.28 -18.08 18.48
C SER A 63 -5.60 -19.33 19.05
N ASN A 64 -4.69 -19.94 18.29
CA ASN A 64 -4.01 -21.15 18.72
C ASN A 64 -3.06 -20.90 19.90
N SER A 65 -2.38 -19.75 19.94
CA SER A 65 -1.51 -19.40 21.07
C SER A 65 -2.29 -19.23 22.38
N ASN A 66 -3.53 -18.75 22.33
CA ASN A 66 -4.39 -18.62 23.51
C ASN A 66 -4.96 -19.95 23.99
N THR A 67 -5.18 -20.93 23.10
CA THR A 67 -5.67 -22.26 23.49
C THR A 67 -4.59 -23.13 24.14
N SER A 68 -3.31 -22.83 23.95
CA SER A 68 -2.19 -23.56 24.57
C SER A 68 -1.72 -22.99 25.92
N GLN A 69 -2.38 -21.95 26.44
CA GLN A 69 -2.19 -21.43 27.80
C GLN A 69 -3.32 -21.94 28.69
#